data_AF-A0A356QQT8-F1
#
_entry.id   AF-A0A356QQT8-F1
#
_cell.length_a   1.000
_cell.length_b   1.000
_cell.length_c   1.000
_cell.angle_alpha   90.00
_cell.angle_beta   90.00
_cell.angle_gamma   90.00
#
_symmetry.space_group_name_H-M   'P 1'
#
loop_
_entity.id
_entity.type
_entity.pdbx_description
1 polymer ?
#
loop_
_entity_poly.entity_id
_entity_poly.type
_entity_poly.pdbx_seq_one_letter_code
_entity_poly.pdbx_strand_id
1 'polypeptide(L)' 'ILVGEIRDKETAEIAMQAALTGHFVFSTLHANDSATTITRLIDIGIDTT' A
#
# COMPACT_ATOMS: atom_id res chain seq x y z
N ILE A 1 5.19 8.77 7.81
CA ILE A 1 5.52 7.38 8.18
C ILE A 1 6.18 6.74 6.96
N LEU A 2 7.31 6.06 7.13
CA LEU A 2 7.96 5.32 6.05
C LEU A 2 7.89 3.83 6.39
N VAL A 3 7.22 3.05 5.54
CA VAL A 3 7.19 1.59 5.59
C VAL A 3 8.12 1.10 4.48
N GLY A 4 9.15 0.32 4.81
CA GLY A 4 10.18 -0.08 3.84
C GLY A 4 9.59 -0.65 2.54
N GLU A 5 8.85 -1.74 2.64
CA GLU A 5 8.05 -2.32 1.56
C GLU A 5 6.74 -2.90 2.10
N ILE A 6 5.70 -2.96 1.29
CA ILE A 6 4.43 -3.65 1.60
C ILE A 6 4.43 -5.01 0.90
N ARG A 7 4.39 -6.10 1.69
CA ARG A 7 4.46 -7.48 1.18
C ARG A 7 3.19 -8.28 1.39
N ASP A 8 2.38 -7.87 2.35
CA ASP A 8 1.20 -8.59 2.83
C ASP A 8 0.05 -7.61 3.10
N LYS A 9 -1.14 -8.20 3.28
CA LYS A 9 -2.39 -7.48 3.47
C LYS A 9 -2.39 -6.66 4.75
N GLU A 10 -1.91 -7.26 5.84
CA GLU A 10 -1.90 -6.61 7.16
C GLU A 10 -1.11 -5.30 7.13
N THR A 11 0.11 -5.33 6.55
CA THR A 11 0.95 -4.14 6.42
C THR A 11 0.30 -3.08 5.53
N ALA A 12 -0.32 -3.51 4.42
CA ALA A 12 -1.01 -2.62 3.50
C ALA A 12 -2.21 -1.93 4.16
N GLU A 13 -3.00 -2.66 4.95
CA GLU A 13 -4.15 -2.14 5.69
C GLU A 13 -3.73 -1.11 6.73
N ILE A 14 -2.70 -1.40 7.53
CA ILE A 14 -2.17 -0.47 8.53
C ILE A 14 -1.67 0.82 7.86
N ALA A 15 -0.94 0.69 6.75
CA ALA A 15 -0.45 1.85 5.99
C ALA A 15 -1.60 2.70 5.45
N MET A 16 -2.66 2.07 4.93
CA MET A 16 -3.85 2.76 4.41
C MET A 16 -4.61 3.49 5.53
N GLN A 17 -4.82 2.82 6.66
CA GLN A 17 -5.47 3.44 7.83
C GLN A 17 -4.66 4.62 8.38
N ALA A 18 -3.34 4.51 8.43
CA ALA A 18 -2.47 5.61 8.81
C ALA A 18 -2.63 6.81 7.86
N ALA A 19 -2.72 6.56 6.54
CA ALA A 19 -2.96 7.61 5.54
C ALA A 19 -4.33 8.28 5.73
N LEU A 20 -5.40 7.49 5.93
CA LEU A 20 -6.77 7.98 6.15
C LEU A 20 -6.93 8.76 7.46
N THR A 21 -6.05 8.54 8.44
CA THR A 21 -6.04 9.26 9.73
C THR A 21 -5.11 10.48 9.73
N GLY A 22 -4.62 10.92 8.57
CA GLY A 22 -3.89 12.17 8.40
C GLY A 22 -2.36 12.05 8.48
N HIS A 23 -1.82 10.83 8.51
CA HIS A 23 -0.38 10.63 8.41
C HIS A 23 0.05 10.61 6.94
N PHE A 24 1.11 11.33 6.59
CA PHE A 24 1.68 11.20 5.25
C PHE A 24 2.57 9.95 5.19
N VAL A 25 2.16 8.95 4.39
CA VAL A 25 2.77 7.62 4.34
C VAL A 25 3.56 7.44 3.04
N PHE A 26 4.77 6.90 3.16
CA PHE A 26 5.61 6.47 2.05
C PHE A 26 5.89 4.97 2.16
N SER A 27 5.91 4.29 1.02
CA SER A 27 6.38 2.91 0.94
C SER A 27 6.88 2.56 -0.46
N THR A 28 7.41 1.35 -0.61
CA THR A 28 7.83 0.77 -1.89
C THR A 28 7.06 -0.51 -2.18
N LEU A 29 6.92 -0.82 -3.46
CA LEU A 29 6.28 -2.04 -3.96
C LEU A 29 7.06 -2.54 -5.18
N HIS A 30 7.25 -3.86 -5.27
CA HIS A 30 7.81 -4.46 -6.48
C HIS A 30 6.72 -4.59 -7.54
N ALA A 31 6.68 -3.62 -8.46
CA ALA A 31 5.83 -3.61 -9.63
C ALA A 31 6.65 -3.25 -10.88
N ASN A 32 6.23 -3.75 -12.04
CA ASN A 32 6.96 -3.55 -13.30
C ASN A 32 6.85 -2.10 -13.80
N ASP A 33 5.81 -1.38 -13.40
CA ASP A 33 5.56 0.01 -13.74
C ASP A 33 4.64 0.66 -12.69
N SER A 34 4.50 1.99 -12.77
CA SER A 34 3.74 2.78 -11.81
C SER A 34 2.25 2.43 -11.74
N ALA A 35 1.61 2.11 -12.87
CA ALA A 35 0.19 1.78 -12.89
C ALA A 35 -0.06 0.39 -12.28
N THR A 36 0.84 -0.55 -12.55
CA THR A 36 0.82 -1.91 -12.00
C THR A 36 0.91 -1.93 -10.46
N THR A 37 1.48 -0.89 -9.82
CA THR A 37 1.48 -0.76 -8.35
C THR A 37 0.06 -0.75 -7.76
N ILE A 38 -0.92 -0.14 -8.45
CA ILE A 38 -2.31 -0.12 -7.99
C ILE A 38 -2.90 -1.53 -8.04
N THR A 39 -2.74 -2.22 -9.17
CA THR A 39 -3.17 -3.62 -9.33
C THR A 39 -2.54 -4.52 -8.27
N ARG A 40 -1.27 -4.29 -7.93
CA ARG A 40 -0.58 -5.09 -6.93
C ARG A 40 -1.15 -4.94 -5.52
N LEU A 41 -1.61 -3.74 -5.15
CA LEU A 41 -2.31 -3.52 -3.88
C LEU A 41 -3.66 -4.25 -3.86
N ILE A 42 -4.36 -4.29 -4.99
CA ILE A 42 -5.61 -5.05 -5.15
C ILE A 42 -5.34 -6.56 -5.01
N ASP A 43 -4.28 -7.07 -5.63
CA ASP A 43 -3.88 -8.49 -5.50
C ASP A 43 -3.53 -8.88 -4.06
N ILE A 44 -3.00 -7.95 -3.28
CA ILE A 44 -2.70 -8.11 -1.84
C ILE A 44 -4.01 -8.13 -1.01
N GLY A 45 -5.14 -7.72 -1.60
CA GLY A 45 -6.46 -7.77 -0.98
C GLY A 45 -6.89 -6.46 -0.33
N ILE A 46 -6.36 -5.33 -0.80
CA ILE A 46 -6.84 -3.99 -0.45
C ILE A 46 -8.05 -3.63 -1.32
N ASP A 47 -9.13 -3.24 -0.66
CA ASP A 47 -10.35 -2.81 -1.32
C ASP A 47 -10.20 -1.40 -1.90
N THR A 48 -10.76 -1.19 -3.10
CA THR A 48 -10.73 0.09 -3.81
C THR A 48 -11.94 0.98 -3.52
N THR A 49 -12.75 0.63 -2.52
CA THR A 49 -14.07 1.23 -2.26
C THR A 49 -14.17 1.79 -0.85
#